data_AF-A0A954TDR2-F1
#
_entry.id   AF-A0A954TDR2-F1
#
_cell.length_a   1.000
_cell.length_b   1.000
_cell.length_c   1.000
_cell.angle_alpha   90.00
_cell.angle_beta   90.00
_cell.angle_gamma   90.00
#
_symmetry.space_group_name_H-M   'P 1'
#
loop_
_entity.id
_entity.type
_entity.pdbx_description
1 polymer ?
#
loop_
_entity_poly.entity_id
_entity_poly.type
_entity_poly.pdbx_seq_one_letter_code
_entity_poly.pdbx_strand_id
1 'polypeptide(L)'
;LTMLTPENFSGTVVVWIDAAGRSHLFGENGEPTAPVRKLLEAGSAVVAADVLLTGEQKPAEGDSDSLPVDGQYHGFTFCYNRPLLSSRVRDILLTVGAVRGYLPGTQTVHLAGTGKAGPWVMLARTLAGDAVSQTVADANGFSFGSIESTSDAMFLPGALKYGGLGGLTAAAVPAALTIAGTSEVPQDELAPLNQVYQTAGAKLNLIDGPLTADQVAELLLK
;
A
#
# COMPACT_ATOMS: atom_id res chain seq x y z
N LEU A 1 -3.13 -6.83 13.52
CA LEU A 1 -2.09 -7.43 12.65
C LEU A 1 -2.20 -8.94 12.73
N THR A 2 -1.99 -9.63 11.62
CA THR A 2 -1.97 -11.10 11.51
C THR A 2 -0.69 -11.50 10.78
N MET A 3 -0.05 -12.57 11.22
CA MET A 3 1.18 -13.09 10.64
C MET A 3 1.08 -14.59 10.43
N LEU A 4 1.41 -15.04 9.24
CA LEU A 4 1.54 -16.45 8.86
C LEU A 4 3.01 -16.72 8.58
N THR A 5 3.61 -17.65 9.31
CA THR A 5 5.03 -17.98 9.18
C THR A 5 5.16 -19.46 8.82
N PRO A 6 5.89 -19.81 7.75
CA PRO A 6 6.11 -21.20 7.39
C PRO A 6 7.22 -21.83 8.22
N GLU A 7 7.25 -23.15 8.32
CA GLU A 7 8.32 -23.88 9.03
C GLU A 7 9.70 -23.66 8.39
N ASN A 8 9.74 -23.57 7.05
CA ASN A 8 10.93 -23.30 6.24
C ASN A 8 11.17 -21.78 6.03
N PHE A 9 11.00 -20.98 7.09
CA PHE A 9 11.15 -19.53 6.99
C PHE A 9 12.55 -19.10 6.49
N SER A 10 12.58 -18.36 5.39
CA SER A 10 13.81 -17.94 4.70
C SER A 10 14.39 -16.61 5.21
N GLY A 11 13.66 -15.91 6.09
CA GLY A 11 13.95 -14.53 6.48
C GLY A 11 13.26 -13.48 5.59
N THR A 12 12.53 -13.89 4.55
CA THR A 12 11.73 -12.98 3.72
C THR A 12 10.33 -12.82 4.29
N VAL A 13 9.88 -11.57 4.43
CA VAL A 13 8.54 -11.23 4.91
C VAL A 13 7.82 -10.38 3.88
N VAL A 14 6.60 -10.75 3.54
CA VAL A 14 5.70 -9.97 2.69
C VAL A 14 4.69 -9.27 3.58
N VAL A 15 4.77 -7.94 3.67
CA VAL A 15 3.72 -7.11 4.26
C VAL A 15 2.66 -6.87 3.18
N TRP A 16 1.48 -7.45 3.32
CA TRP A 16 0.39 -7.35 2.35
C TRP A 16 -0.80 -6.59 2.95
N ILE A 17 -1.10 -5.43 2.36
CA ILE A 17 -2.16 -4.52 2.79
C ILE A 17 -3.32 -4.57 1.79
N ASP A 18 -4.54 -4.66 2.33
CA ASP A 18 -5.78 -4.64 1.57
C ASP A 18 -6.86 -3.87 2.37
N ALA A 19 -7.84 -3.28 1.68
CA ALA A 19 -8.95 -2.55 2.32
C ALA A 19 -9.93 -3.48 3.07
N ALA A 20 -9.95 -4.78 2.74
CA ALA A 20 -10.60 -5.81 3.55
C ALA A 20 -9.89 -6.03 4.90
N GLY A 21 -8.69 -5.45 5.08
CA GLY A 21 -7.85 -5.69 6.25
C GLY A 21 -7.23 -7.09 6.19
N ARG A 22 -6.83 -7.63 7.34
CA ARG A 22 -6.13 -8.91 7.47
C ARG A 22 -6.92 -10.14 7.03
N SER A 23 -8.24 -10.03 6.87
CA SER A 23 -9.10 -11.14 6.45
C SER A 23 -8.84 -11.60 5.02
N HIS A 24 -8.31 -10.71 4.15
CA HIS A 24 -8.00 -11.05 2.75
C HIS A 24 -6.96 -12.18 2.60
N LEU A 25 -6.21 -12.49 3.68
CA LEU A 25 -5.26 -13.59 3.68
C LEU A 25 -5.95 -14.96 3.69
N PHE A 26 -7.22 -15.04 4.07
CA PHE A 26 -7.95 -16.29 4.29
C PHE A 26 -9.12 -16.44 3.31
N GLY A 27 -9.36 -17.66 2.85
CA GLY A 27 -10.56 -18.02 2.11
C GLY A 27 -11.76 -18.24 3.03
N GLU A 28 -12.92 -18.56 2.45
CA GLU A 28 -14.16 -18.82 3.19
C GLU A 28 -14.06 -19.99 4.19
N ASN A 29 -13.14 -20.92 3.94
CA ASN A 29 -12.85 -22.05 4.83
C ASN A 29 -11.94 -21.69 6.02
N GLY A 30 -11.51 -20.43 6.15
CA GLY A 30 -10.58 -19.97 7.18
C GLY A 30 -9.11 -20.35 6.91
N GLU A 31 -8.83 -21.04 5.81
CA GLU A 31 -7.46 -21.39 5.41
C GLU A 31 -6.81 -20.29 4.59
N PRO A 32 -5.47 -20.18 4.59
CA PRO A 32 -4.79 -19.21 3.75
C PRO A 32 -5.14 -19.39 2.26
N THR A 33 -5.37 -18.27 1.56
CA THR A 33 -5.69 -18.28 0.13
C THR A 33 -4.56 -18.92 -0.69
N ALA A 34 -4.86 -19.38 -1.91
CA ALA A 34 -3.83 -20.01 -2.76
C ALA A 34 -2.58 -19.13 -2.99
N PRO A 35 -2.70 -17.81 -3.25
CA PRO A 35 -1.53 -16.92 -3.30
C PRO A 35 -0.72 -16.86 -2.01
N VAL A 36 -1.39 -16.83 -0.86
CA VAL A 36 -0.73 -16.79 0.45
C VAL A 36 0.01 -18.09 0.71
N ARG A 37 -0.62 -19.24 0.41
CA ARG A 37 0.05 -20.56 0.50
C ARG A 37 1.27 -20.63 -0.40
N LYS A 38 1.20 -20.12 -1.63
CA LYS A 38 2.34 -20.06 -2.55
C LYS A 38 3.53 -19.28 -1.97
N LEU A 39 3.28 -18.17 -1.27
CA LEU A 39 4.33 -17.41 -0.57
C LEU A 39 4.91 -18.19 0.62
N LEU A 40 4.04 -18.82 1.42
CA LEU A 40 4.44 -19.63 2.58
C LEU A 40 5.27 -20.85 2.17
N GLU A 41 4.87 -21.59 1.13
CA GLU A 41 5.58 -22.74 0.60
C GLU A 41 6.99 -22.37 0.09
N ALA A 42 7.13 -21.15 -0.47
CA ALA A 42 8.42 -20.58 -0.86
C ALA A 42 9.26 -20.07 0.33
N GLY A 43 8.79 -20.25 1.57
CA GLY A 43 9.51 -19.87 2.79
C GLY A 43 9.32 -18.41 3.20
N SER A 44 8.45 -17.64 2.54
CA SER A 44 8.16 -16.26 2.93
C SER A 44 7.09 -16.21 4.02
N ALA A 45 7.32 -15.45 5.09
CA ALA A 45 6.24 -15.11 6.01
C ALA A 45 5.32 -14.05 5.39
N VAL A 46 4.03 -14.08 5.70
CA VAL A 46 3.05 -13.10 5.21
C VAL A 46 2.43 -12.37 6.40
N VAL A 47 2.47 -11.05 6.37
CA VAL A 47 1.96 -10.17 7.42
C VAL A 47 0.92 -9.24 6.83
N ALA A 48 -0.27 -9.18 7.45
CA ALA A 48 -1.30 -8.21 7.10
C ALA A 48 -1.73 -7.41 8.33
N ALA A 49 -2.14 -6.17 8.10
CA ALA A 49 -2.64 -5.29 9.14
C ALA A 49 -3.95 -4.64 8.71
N ASP A 50 -4.85 -4.47 9.67
CA ASP A 50 -5.96 -3.54 9.55
C ASP A 50 -5.39 -2.15 9.79
N VAL A 51 -5.28 -1.35 8.73
CA VAL A 51 -4.97 0.07 8.85
C VAL A 51 -6.23 0.82 9.31
N LEU A 52 -6.09 2.07 9.76
CA LEU A 52 -7.19 2.85 10.32
C LEU A 52 -8.50 2.75 9.50
N LEU A 53 -9.57 2.34 10.19
CA LEU A 53 -10.93 2.13 9.65
C LEU A 53 -11.05 1.05 8.54
N THR A 54 -10.18 0.05 8.53
CA THR A 54 -10.27 -1.12 7.64
C THR A 54 -10.41 -2.41 8.45
N GLY A 55 -10.80 -3.51 7.80
CA GLY A 55 -10.96 -4.81 8.46
C GLY A 55 -11.79 -4.74 9.74
N GLU A 56 -11.24 -5.21 10.85
CA GLU A 56 -11.91 -5.22 12.16
C GLU A 56 -11.96 -3.85 12.83
N GLN A 57 -11.26 -2.85 12.32
CA GLN A 57 -11.32 -1.47 12.83
C GLN A 57 -12.49 -0.66 12.24
N LYS A 58 -13.29 -1.27 11.35
CA LYS A 58 -14.49 -0.62 10.85
C LYS A 58 -15.50 -0.44 11.99
N PRO A 59 -16.11 0.75 12.13
CA PRO A 59 -17.13 0.96 13.14
C PRO A 59 -18.36 0.11 12.83
N ALA A 60 -19.09 -0.30 13.88
CA ALA A 60 -20.34 -1.06 13.71
C ALA A 60 -21.45 -0.21 13.06
N GLU A 61 -21.42 1.11 13.28
CA GLU A 61 -22.34 2.09 12.71
C GLU A 61 -21.54 3.31 12.24
N GLY A 62 -21.95 3.92 11.12
CA GLY A 62 -21.29 5.09 10.54
C GLY A 62 -20.41 4.75 9.32
N ASP A 63 -19.69 5.77 8.83
CA ASP A 63 -18.84 5.66 7.63
C ASP A 63 -17.41 5.22 7.98
N SER A 64 -16.96 4.12 7.39
CA SER A 64 -15.59 3.60 7.55
C SER A 64 -14.57 4.28 6.64
N ASP A 65 -15.02 5.15 5.73
CA ASP A 65 -14.17 5.85 4.77
C ASP A 65 -14.10 7.36 5.02
N SER A 66 -14.53 7.85 6.19
CA SER A 66 -14.32 9.25 6.55
C SER A 66 -14.00 9.46 8.03
N LEU A 67 -13.30 10.55 8.30
CA LEU A 67 -13.14 11.11 9.63
C LEU A 67 -13.87 12.45 9.67
N PRO A 68 -14.40 12.87 10.84
CA PRO A 68 -15.04 14.18 10.97
C PRO A 68 -14.09 15.31 10.55
N VAL A 69 -14.54 16.14 9.61
CA VAL A 69 -13.87 17.36 9.17
C VAL A 69 -14.78 18.54 9.49
N ASP A 70 -14.18 19.65 9.94
CA ASP A 70 -14.91 20.88 10.18
C ASP A 70 -15.52 21.41 8.88
N GLY A 71 -16.85 21.46 8.83
CA GLY A 71 -17.60 21.84 7.63
C GLY A 71 -17.61 23.35 7.36
N GLN A 72 -17.20 24.20 8.31
CA GLN A 72 -17.08 25.65 8.10
C GLN A 72 -15.73 25.99 7.48
N TYR A 73 -14.66 25.41 8.02
CA TYR A 73 -13.32 25.58 7.50
C TYR A 73 -12.43 24.37 7.80
N HIS A 74 -12.18 23.55 6.78
CA HIS A 74 -11.35 22.34 6.86
C HIS A 74 -9.93 22.59 7.36
N GLY A 75 -9.42 23.82 7.24
CA GLY A 75 -8.13 24.20 7.81
C GLY A 75 -8.08 24.03 9.33
N PHE A 76 -9.17 24.24 10.06
CA PHE A 76 -9.20 23.94 11.50
C PHE A 76 -8.95 22.47 11.79
N THR A 77 -9.39 21.56 10.92
CA THR A 77 -9.07 20.14 11.04
C THR A 77 -7.64 19.87 10.63
N PHE A 78 -7.24 20.22 9.41
CA PHE A 78 -5.97 19.78 8.83
C PHE A 78 -4.73 20.58 9.27
N CYS A 79 -4.90 21.71 9.97
CA CYS A 79 -3.80 22.36 10.67
C CYS A 79 -3.29 21.56 11.88
N TYR A 80 -4.16 20.75 12.51
CA TYR A 80 -3.83 20.03 13.74
C TYR A 80 -3.94 18.51 13.61
N ASN A 81 -4.69 18.01 12.63
CA ASN A 81 -4.98 16.58 12.46
C ASN A 81 -4.48 16.06 11.11
N ARG A 82 -4.09 14.78 11.09
CA ARG A 82 -3.68 14.09 9.86
C ARG A 82 -4.91 13.66 9.05
N PRO A 83 -4.89 13.79 7.71
CA PRO A 83 -5.88 13.15 6.85
C PRO A 83 -5.93 11.64 7.05
N LEU A 84 -7.09 11.02 6.77
CA LEU A 84 -7.28 9.57 6.90
C LEU A 84 -6.23 8.79 6.09
N LEU A 85 -6.00 9.18 4.84
CA LEU A 85 -4.95 8.61 3.99
C LEU A 85 -3.57 8.66 4.66
N SER A 86 -3.20 9.78 5.28
CA SER A 86 -1.91 9.92 5.98
C SER A 86 -1.80 9.00 7.21
N SER A 87 -2.91 8.78 7.91
CA SER A 87 -2.97 7.85 9.04
C SER A 87 -2.85 6.40 8.57
N ARG A 88 -3.54 6.02 7.49
CA ARG A 88 -3.42 4.68 6.88
C ARG A 88 -1.99 4.42 6.40
N VAL A 89 -1.35 5.39 5.74
CA VAL A 89 0.07 5.32 5.35
C VAL A 89 1.00 5.12 6.55
N ARG A 90 0.75 5.85 7.66
CA ARG A 90 1.51 5.69 8.91
C ARG A 90 1.37 4.27 9.47
N ASP A 91 0.18 3.68 9.46
CA ASP A 91 -0.05 2.33 9.97
C ASP A 91 0.71 1.27 9.16
N ILE A 92 0.82 1.47 7.84
CA ILE A 92 1.64 0.63 6.96
C ILE A 92 3.12 0.74 7.34
N LEU A 93 3.63 1.96 7.54
CA LEU A 93 5.02 2.19 7.94
C LEU A 93 5.32 1.60 9.33
N LEU A 94 4.38 1.70 10.28
CA LEU A 94 4.49 1.07 11.59
C LEU A 94 4.54 -0.46 11.47
N THR A 95 3.74 -1.04 10.57
CA THR A 95 3.75 -2.48 10.30
C THR A 95 5.11 -2.92 9.74
N VAL A 96 5.64 -2.20 8.75
CA VAL A 96 6.97 -2.46 8.18
C VAL A 96 8.07 -2.35 9.25
N GLY A 97 8.04 -1.27 10.05
CA GLY A 97 8.99 -1.05 11.14
C GLY A 97 8.90 -2.14 12.22
N ALA A 98 7.69 -2.60 12.54
CA ALA A 98 7.48 -3.68 13.50
C ALA A 98 8.06 -5.00 13.02
N VAL A 99 7.81 -5.36 11.75
CA VAL A 99 8.37 -6.57 11.12
C VAL A 99 9.89 -6.51 11.13
N ARG A 100 10.49 -5.40 10.66
CA ARG A 100 11.95 -5.28 10.65
C ARG A 100 12.60 -5.27 12.03
N GLY A 101 11.98 -4.61 13.00
CA GLY A 101 12.57 -4.40 14.32
C GLY A 101 12.36 -5.56 15.29
N TYR A 102 11.27 -6.31 15.15
CA TYR A 102 10.82 -7.24 16.19
C TYR A 102 10.52 -8.66 15.72
N LEU A 103 10.49 -8.95 14.41
CA LEU A 103 10.33 -10.33 13.93
C LEU A 103 11.72 -10.99 13.76
N PRO A 104 12.09 -11.96 14.61
CA PRO A 104 13.41 -12.58 14.56
C PRO A 104 13.66 -13.27 13.22
N GLY A 105 14.88 -13.14 12.69
CA GLY A 105 15.27 -13.76 11.43
C GLY A 105 14.84 -12.99 10.17
N THR A 106 14.14 -11.86 10.29
CA THR A 106 13.80 -11.00 9.15
C THR A 106 15.07 -10.44 8.51
N GLN A 107 15.27 -10.73 7.23
CA GLN A 107 16.37 -10.23 6.39
C GLN A 107 15.83 -9.30 5.30
N THR A 108 14.71 -9.70 4.70
CA THR A 108 14.11 -9.01 3.55
C THR A 108 12.65 -8.72 3.84
N VAL A 109 12.21 -7.50 3.52
CA VAL A 109 10.80 -7.13 3.59
C VAL A 109 10.33 -6.68 2.22
N HIS A 110 9.26 -7.29 1.74
CA HIS A 110 8.52 -6.85 0.57
C HIS A 110 7.19 -6.22 1.00
N LEU A 111 6.69 -5.31 0.19
CA LEU A 111 5.43 -4.62 0.45
C LEU A 111 4.44 -4.83 -0.70
N ALA A 112 3.24 -5.28 -0.39
CA ALA A 112 2.17 -5.48 -1.35
C ALA A 112 0.93 -4.66 -0.97
N GLY A 113 0.25 -4.08 -1.97
CA GLY A 113 -1.01 -3.39 -1.80
C GLY A 113 -1.99 -3.73 -2.91
N THR A 114 -3.15 -4.30 -2.58
CA THR A 114 -4.17 -4.71 -3.56
C THR A 114 -5.41 -3.84 -3.50
N GLY A 115 -6.08 -3.68 -4.65
CA GLY A 115 -7.27 -2.86 -4.80
C GLY A 115 -7.10 -1.44 -4.25
N LYS A 116 -8.06 -0.98 -3.44
CA LYS A 116 -8.05 0.38 -2.84
C LYS A 116 -6.84 0.66 -1.95
N ALA A 117 -6.14 -0.36 -1.46
CA ALA A 117 -4.98 -0.17 -0.59
C ALA A 117 -3.69 0.13 -1.36
N GLY A 118 -3.64 -0.12 -2.67
CA GLY A 118 -2.42 0.06 -3.44
C GLY A 118 -1.93 1.51 -3.49
N PRO A 119 -2.77 2.55 -3.66
CA PRO A 119 -2.33 3.93 -3.52
C PRO A 119 -1.75 4.25 -2.12
N TRP A 120 -2.28 3.64 -1.06
CA TRP A 120 -1.72 3.81 0.30
C TRP A 120 -0.32 3.21 0.38
N VAL A 121 -0.14 2.02 -0.19
CA VAL A 121 1.14 1.33 -0.25
C VAL A 121 2.17 2.09 -1.10
N MET A 122 1.76 2.68 -2.22
CA MET A 122 2.63 3.52 -3.06
C MET A 122 3.19 4.71 -2.27
N LEU A 123 2.33 5.42 -1.53
CA LEU A 123 2.75 6.52 -0.66
C LEU A 123 3.61 6.04 0.52
N ALA A 124 3.26 4.91 1.14
CA ALA A 124 4.05 4.32 2.21
C ALA A 124 5.46 3.92 1.72
N ARG A 125 5.57 3.33 0.52
CA ARG A 125 6.87 2.93 -0.02
C ARG A 125 7.82 4.12 -0.18
N THR A 126 7.30 5.27 -0.57
CA THR A 126 8.07 6.51 -0.70
C THR A 126 8.77 6.91 0.61
N LEU A 127 8.17 6.57 1.75
CA LEU A 127 8.68 6.90 3.08
C LEU A 127 9.42 5.74 3.75
N ALA A 128 9.44 4.55 3.13
CA ALA A 128 9.99 3.34 3.73
C ALA A 128 11.53 3.23 3.58
N GLY A 129 12.17 4.02 2.71
CA GLY A 129 13.61 3.97 2.49
C GLY A 129 14.10 2.56 2.13
N ASP A 130 15.17 2.12 2.80
CA ASP A 130 15.76 0.78 2.66
C ASP A 130 15.06 -0.30 3.50
N ALA A 131 13.97 0.05 4.20
CA ALA A 131 13.18 -0.88 5.00
C ALA A 131 12.47 -1.94 4.14
N VAL A 132 12.18 -1.60 2.88
CA VAL A 132 11.47 -2.45 1.94
C VAL A 132 12.36 -2.66 0.72
N SER A 133 12.54 -3.91 0.30
CA SER A 133 13.35 -4.26 -0.86
C SER A 133 12.58 -4.09 -2.18
N GLN A 134 11.35 -4.59 -2.24
CA GLN A 134 10.49 -4.52 -3.43
C GLN A 134 9.05 -4.20 -3.05
N THR A 135 8.36 -3.47 -3.93
CA THR A 135 6.93 -3.17 -3.76
C THR A 135 6.15 -3.58 -5.00
N VAL A 136 4.99 -4.20 -4.77
CA VAL A 136 3.97 -4.48 -5.78
C VAL A 136 2.68 -3.83 -5.33
N ALA A 137 2.12 -2.92 -6.11
CA ALA A 137 0.91 -2.20 -5.72
C ALA A 137 -0.07 -2.05 -6.88
N ASP A 138 -1.36 -2.09 -6.57
CA ASP A 138 -2.44 -1.76 -7.49
C ASP A 138 -2.72 -0.25 -7.43
N ALA A 139 -2.42 0.51 -8.47
CA ALA A 139 -2.85 1.91 -8.54
C ALA A 139 -4.37 2.02 -8.55
N ASN A 140 -5.10 0.96 -8.95
CA ASN A 140 -6.55 0.88 -8.93
C ASN A 140 -7.21 2.07 -9.64
N GLY A 141 -6.63 2.53 -10.75
CA GLY A 141 -7.09 3.68 -11.51
C GLY A 141 -7.08 5.01 -10.74
N PHE A 142 -6.46 5.07 -9.56
CA PHE A 142 -6.59 6.20 -8.65
C PHE A 142 -5.88 7.45 -9.18
N SER A 143 -6.57 8.58 -9.07
CA SER A 143 -6.08 9.92 -9.38
C SER A 143 -6.41 10.84 -8.22
N PHE A 144 -5.48 11.72 -7.83
CA PHE A 144 -5.83 12.78 -6.90
C PHE A 144 -6.73 13.85 -7.53
N GLY A 145 -6.81 13.91 -8.87
CA GLY A 145 -7.69 14.80 -9.62
C GLY A 145 -9.18 14.47 -9.45
N SER A 146 -9.54 13.26 -9.03
CA SER A 146 -10.93 12.89 -8.75
C SER A 146 -11.42 13.29 -7.35
N ILE A 147 -10.55 13.85 -6.51
CA ILE A 147 -10.90 14.23 -5.14
C ILE A 147 -11.55 15.62 -5.12
N GLU A 148 -12.86 15.64 -4.96
CA GLU A 148 -13.67 16.87 -4.97
C GLU A 148 -14.01 17.40 -3.56
N SER A 149 -13.68 16.63 -2.51
CA SER A 149 -14.03 16.96 -1.12
C SER A 149 -12.87 16.76 -0.16
N THR A 150 -12.75 17.67 0.81
CA THR A 150 -11.75 17.58 1.88
C THR A 150 -12.08 16.51 2.92
N SER A 151 -13.30 15.97 2.90
CA SER A 151 -13.72 14.86 3.78
C SER A 151 -13.50 13.48 3.13
N ASP A 152 -13.03 13.44 1.88
CA ASP A 152 -12.74 12.19 1.19
C ASP A 152 -11.63 11.39 1.91
N ALA A 153 -11.78 10.07 1.99
CA ALA A 153 -10.79 9.16 2.59
C ALA A 153 -9.38 9.33 2.02
N MET A 154 -9.32 9.64 0.73
CA MET A 154 -8.11 9.77 -0.08
C MET A 154 -7.62 11.23 -0.16
N PHE A 155 -8.27 12.16 0.55
CA PHE A 155 -7.83 13.55 0.58
C PHE A 155 -6.41 13.67 1.18
N LEU A 156 -5.54 14.36 0.44
CA LEU A 156 -4.19 14.73 0.87
C LEU A 156 -3.89 16.16 0.43
N PRO A 157 -3.71 17.11 1.38
CA PRO A 157 -3.43 18.50 1.06
C PRO A 157 -2.22 18.65 0.13
N GLY A 158 -2.45 19.29 -1.02
CA GLY A 158 -1.40 19.63 -1.98
C GLY A 158 -0.90 18.46 -2.83
N ALA A 159 -1.54 17.28 -2.83
CA ALA A 159 -1.07 16.12 -3.61
C ALA A 159 -0.84 16.44 -5.10
N LEU A 160 -1.80 17.11 -5.76
CA LEU A 160 -1.68 17.52 -7.16
C LEU A 160 -0.52 18.51 -7.42
N LYS A 161 -0.20 19.38 -6.45
CA LYS A 161 0.95 20.29 -6.56
C LYS A 161 2.28 19.53 -6.67
N TYR A 162 2.34 18.31 -6.13
CA TYR A 162 3.52 17.45 -6.16
C TYR A 162 3.41 16.31 -7.19
N GLY A 163 2.58 16.49 -8.22
CA GLY A 163 2.46 15.55 -9.34
C GLY A 163 1.53 14.37 -9.07
N GLY A 164 0.63 14.48 -8.11
CA GLY A 164 -0.38 13.45 -7.85
C GLY A 164 0.22 12.13 -7.38
N LEU A 165 -0.42 11.01 -7.72
CA LEU A 165 -0.04 9.69 -7.22
C LEU A 165 1.35 9.30 -7.72
N GLY A 166 1.61 9.43 -9.02
CA GLY A 166 2.90 9.08 -9.59
C GLY A 166 4.01 10.06 -9.18
N GLY A 167 3.74 11.37 -9.16
CA GLY A 167 4.70 12.37 -8.68
C GLY A 167 5.14 12.15 -7.24
N LEU A 168 4.21 11.88 -6.33
CA LEU A 168 4.54 11.54 -4.94
C LEU A 168 5.32 10.23 -4.87
N THR A 169 4.93 9.22 -5.63
CA THR A 169 5.57 7.89 -5.63
C THR A 169 6.97 7.90 -6.26
N ALA A 170 7.27 8.87 -7.12
CA ALA A 170 8.56 8.99 -7.80
C ALA A 170 9.75 9.08 -6.83
N ALA A 171 9.53 9.64 -5.64
CA ALA A 171 10.55 9.75 -4.60
C ALA A 171 10.94 8.40 -3.97
N ALA A 172 10.26 7.29 -4.29
CA ALA A 172 10.68 5.95 -3.88
C ALA A 172 11.98 5.48 -4.59
N VAL A 173 12.40 6.12 -5.68
CA VAL A 173 13.63 5.78 -6.41
C VAL A 173 14.85 5.66 -5.46
N PRO A 174 15.72 4.65 -5.61
CA PRO A 174 15.80 3.63 -6.65
C PRO A 174 15.08 2.30 -6.32
N ALA A 175 14.13 2.32 -5.38
CA ALA A 175 13.32 1.17 -5.00
C ALA A 175 12.78 0.38 -6.21
N ALA A 176 12.87 -0.96 -6.20
CA ALA A 176 12.17 -1.76 -7.19
C ALA A 176 10.65 -1.67 -6.98
N LEU A 177 9.93 -1.21 -8.01
CA LEU A 177 8.47 -1.06 -8.02
C LEU A 177 7.83 -1.83 -9.16
N THR A 178 6.73 -2.52 -8.87
CA THR A 178 5.74 -2.93 -9.86
C THR A 178 4.39 -2.30 -9.52
N ILE A 179 3.86 -1.48 -10.41
CA ILE A 179 2.59 -0.78 -10.22
C ILE A 179 1.61 -1.29 -11.28
N ALA A 180 0.52 -1.91 -10.85
CA ALA A 180 -0.55 -2.36 -11.72
C ALA A 180 -1.75 -1.40 -11.69
N GLY A 181 -2.81 -1.68 -12.45
CA GLY A 181 -4.03 -0.88 -12.48
C GLY A 181 -3.81 0.53 -13.02
N THR A 182 -2.84 0.71 -13.92
CA THR A 182 -2.42 2.03 -14.41
C THR A 182 -3.24 2.57 -15.57
N SER A 183 -4.12 1.77 -16.17
CA SER A 183 -4.88 2.15 -17.37
C SER A 183 -5.75 3.41 -17.20
N GLU A 184 -6.34 3.58 -16.02
CA GLU A 184 -7.24 4.71 -15.71
C GLU A 184 -6.53 5.87 -15.00
N VAL A 185 -5.26 5.70 -14.63
CA VAL A 185 -4.50 6.77 -13.97
C VAL A 185 -4.12 7.83 -15.02
N PRO A 186 -4.40 9.12 -14.79
CA PRO A 186 -4.03 10.19 -15.71
C PRO A 186 -2.53 10.19 -16.03
N GLN A 187 -2.22 10.38 -17.31
CA GLN A 187 -0.84 10.32 -17.80
C GLN A 187 0.05 11.43 -17.22
N ASP A 188 -0.52 12.59 -16.89
CA ASP A 188 0.18 13.69 -16.23
C ASP A 188 0.56 13.37 -14.78
N GLU A 189 -0.22 12.55 -14.08
CA GLU A 189 0.14 12.03 -12.76
C GLU A 189 1.20 10.90 -12.84
N LEU A 190 1.14 10.03 -13.86
CA LEU A 190 2.11 8.93 -14.02
C LEU A 190 3.44 9.34 -14.64
N ALA A 191 3.45 10.36 -15.51
CA ALA A 191 4.65 10.77 -16.24
C ALA A 191 5.85 11.09 -15.33
N PRO A 192 5.69 11.81 -14.20
CA PRO A 192 6.79 12.05 -13.27
C PRO A 192 7.44 10.77 -12.74
N LEU A 193 6.64 9.77 -12.36
CA LEU A 193 7.13 8.48 -11.87
C LEU A 193 8.02 7.80 -12.91
N ASN A 194 7.51 7.70 -14.15
CA ASN A 194 8.23 7.07 -15.25
C ASN A 194 9.53 7.82 -15.57
N GLN A 195 9.49 9.15 -15.66
CA GLN A 195 10.65 9.96 -16.00
C GLN A 195 11.76 9.86 -14.96
N VAL A 196 11.42 9.92 -13.66
CA VAL A 196 12.40 9.83 -12.57
C VAL A 196 13.07 8.46 -12.56
N TYR A 197 12.29 7.38 -12.70
CA TYR A 197 12.82 6.02 -12.72
C TYR A 197 13.69 5.73 -13.94
N GLN A 198 13.28 6.19 -15.13
CA GLN A 198 14.09 6.08 -16.34
C GLN A 198 15.43 6.82 -16.19
N THR A 199 15.39 8.04 -15.66
CA THR A 199 16.60 8.85 -15.46
C THR A 199 17.55 8.20 -14.46
N ALA A 200 17.02 7.59 -13.40
CA ALA A 200 17.82 6.89 -12.41
C ALA A 200 18.29 5.49 -12.84
N GLY A 201 17.81 4.97 -13.98
CA GLY A 201 18.04 3.58 -14.38
C GLY A 201 17.48 2.55 -13.38
N ALA A 202 16.44 2.93 -12.63
CA ALA A 202 15.85 2.11 -11.58
C ALA A 202 14.77 1.17 -12.12
N LYS A 203 14.47 0.09 -11.39
CA LYS A 203 13.47 -0.91 -11.79
C LYS A 203 12.05 -0.42 -11.53
N LEU A 204 11.35 -0.07 -12.61
CA LEU A 204 9.91 0.20 -12.62
C LEU A 204 9.23 -0.73 -13.64
N ASN A 205 8.19 -1.43 -13.20
CA ASN A 205 7.31 -2.19 -14.08
C ASN A 205 5.88 -1.66 -13.94
N LEU A 206 5.27 -1.24 -15.03
CA LEU A 206 3.88 -0.76 -15.07
C LEU A 206 3.00 -1.82 -15.75
N ILE A 207 1.84 -2.12 -15.15
CA ILE A 207 0.88 -3.08 -15.66
C ILE A 207 -0.48 -2.38 -15.80
N ASP A 208 -1.08 -2.42 -16.99
CA ASP A 208 -2.32 -1.68 -17.27
C ASP A 208 -3.51 -2.19 -16.45
N GLY A 209 -3.68 -3.51 -16.35
CA GLY A 209 -4.82 -4.14 -15.68
C GLY A 209 -4.67 -4.24 -14.15
N PRO A 210 -5.77 -4.55 -13.42
CA PRO A 210 -5.76 -4.64 -11.97
C PRO A 210 -4.82 -5.73 -11.45
N LEU A 211 -4.35 -5.57 -10.21
CA LEU A 211 -3.47 -6.52 -9.56
C LEU A 211 -4.25 -7.65 -8.91
N THR A 212 -4.11 -8.88 -9.41
CA THR A 212 -4.68 -10.04 -8.74
C THR A 212 -3.78 -10.52 -7.60
N ALA A 213 -4.37 -11.21 -6.63
CA ALA A 213 -3.62 -11.81 -5.53
C ALA A 213 -2.59 -12.84 -6.02
N ASP A 214 -2.90 -13.61 -7.08
CA ASP A 214 -1.94 -14.53 -7.70
C ASP A 214 -0.73 -13.79 -8.30
N GLN A 215 -0.97 -12.65 -8.96
CA GLN A 215 0.08 -11.81 -9.50
C GLN A 215 0.98 -11.24 -8.40
N VAL A 216 0.44 -10.86 -7.24
CA VAL A 216 1.25 -10.43 -6.08
C VAL A 216 2.27 -11.51 -5.72
N ALA A 217 1.80 -12.74 -5.53
CA ALA A 217 2.68 -13.85 -5.17
C ALA A 217 3.73 -14.12 -6.26
N GLU A 218 3.34 -14.09 -7.53
CA GLU A 218 4.28 -14.31 -8.65
C GLU A 218 5.33 -13.22 -8.81
N LEU A 219 4.96 -11.96 -8.60
CA LEU A 219 5.86 -10.83 -8.76
C LEU A 219 6.85 -10.73 -7.60
N LEU A 220 6.45 -11.13 -6.39
CA LEU A 220 7.31 -11.11 -5.21
C LEU A 220 8.25 -12.31 -5.08
N LEU A 221 7.98 -13.41 -5.80
CA LEU A 221 8.85 -14.59 -5.83
C LEU A 221 9.89 -14.58 -6.96
N LYS A 222 9.90 -13.55 -7.80
CA LYS A 222 10.89 -13.32 -8.87
C LYS A 222 12.10 -12.56 -8.34
#